data_AF-A0A5M8S5S8-F1
#
_entry.id   AF-A0A5M8S5S8-F1
#
_cell.length_a   1.000
_cell.length_b   1.000
_cell.length_c   1.000
_cell.angle_alpha   90.00
_cell.angle_beta   90.00
_cell.angle_gamma   90.00
#
_symmetry.space_group_name_H-M   'P 1'
#
loop_
_entity.id
_entity.type
_entity.pdbx_description
1 polymer ?
#
loop_
_entity_poly.entity_id
_entity_poly.type
_entity_poly.pdbx_seq_one_letter_code
_entity_poly.pdbx_strand_id
1 'polypeptide(L)'
;MQSKRALFLALIAFLSAAFFSFSTTARGQAALLMEEPYGFFGALNPTGHTAIYFARICSDTPVKVRRCGPGELGSVISRYQGIAGYDWVAMPLVPYLYSVENTADVPDHVNRETVLRLREHYREEHLGVLGADVFAGNLVRGGWTQLVGVSYERRIYVFRFNTTEEQDEALITRLNASDNRSDFDLLYSNCADFARGILNVYFPRTFRRTIFPDAGMTTPRQITFKLDRYAKKHPEIGLDVFMVPQIPGYRRPSRRNKSVAASLATTAYAVPLAIVNPYLAGGIFVDYLVRGRYPLVPKHTTILGPDRLFPLTSPEEVGQNADNAEIQPRPPASTDLPSASAPEIPESKQIVSPNE
;
A
#
# COMPACT_ATOMS: atom_id res chain seq x y z
N MET A 1 -12.45 44.05 -40.56
CA MET A 1 -12.60 43.82 -39.09
C MET A 1 -12.88 42.35 -38.73
N GLN A 2 -13.49 41.54 -39.61
CA GLN A 2 -13.76 40.11 -39.37
C GLN A 2 -12.51 39.22 -39.35
N SER A 3 -11.52 39.47 -40.22
CA SER A 3 -10.28 38.68 -40.32
C SER A 3 -9.45 38.67 -39.01
N LYS A 4 -9.35 39.80 -38.31
CA LYS A 4 -8.59 39.90 -37.04
C LYS A 4 -9.28 39.15 -35.89
N ARG A 5 -10.62 39.06 -35.88
CA ARG A 5 -11.39 38.31 -34.88
C ARG A 5 -11.26 36.79 -35.10
N ALA A 6 -11.26 36.35 -36.35
CA ALA A 6 -11.04 34.94 -36.69
C ALA A 6 -9.63 34.47 -36.30
N LEU A 7 -8.60 35.29 -36.55
CA LEU A 7 -7.22 34.99 -36.16
C LEU A 7 -7.05 34.92 -34.64
N PHE A 8 -7.70 35.82 -33.90
CA PHE A 8 -7.65 35.85 -32.44
C PHE A 8 -8.37 34.66 -31.81
N LEU A 9 -9.53 34.26 -32.36
CA LEU A 9 -10.25 33.06 -31.91
C LEU A 9 -9.48 31.77 -32.24
N ALA A 10 -8.81 31.71 -33.40
CA ALA A 10 -7.95 30.58 -33.75
C ALA A 10 -6.73 30.48 -32.81
N LEU A 11 -6.11 31.61 -32.45
CA LEU A 11 -4.99 31.65 -31.51
C LEU A 11 -5.42 31.20 -30.10
N ILE A 12 -6.58 31.63 -29.63
CA ILE A 12 -7.15 31.19 -28.35
C ILE A 12 -7.44 29.70 -28.38
N ALA A 13 -8.06 29.18 -29.45
CA ALA A 13 -8.35 27.76 -29.61
C ALA A 13 -7.07 26.89 -29.67
N PHE A 14 -6.00 27.41 -30.30
CA PHE A 14 -4.71 26.73 -30.35
C PHE A 14 -3.99 26.74 -29.00
N LEU A 15 -4.07 27.85 -28.26
CA LEU A 15 -3.51 27.97 -26.90
C LEU A 15 -4.28 27.12 -25.89
N SER A 16 -5.61 27.02 -25.99
CA SER A 16 -6.40 26.12 -25.14
C SER A 16 -6.20 24.66 -25.51
N ALA A 17 -6.10 24.30 -26.81
CA ALA A 17 -5.73 22.95 -27.22
C ALA A 17 -4.33 22.53 -26.74
N ALA A 18 -3.34 23.44 -26.80
CA ALA A 18 -2.00 23.20 -26.27
C ALA A 18 -1.97 23.05 -24.74
N PHE A 19 -2.88 23.74 -24.02
CA PHE A 19 -3.03 23.59 -22.56
C PHE A 19 -3.72 22.28 -22.15
N PHE A 20 -4.59 21.71 -23.00
CA PHE A 20 -5.25 20.42 -22.74
C PHE A 20 -4.43 19.20 -23.21
N SER A 21 -3.41 19.39 -24.06
CA SER A 21 -2.55 18.29 -24.53
C SER A 21 -1.42 17.88 -23.57
N PHE A 22 -1.22 18.57 -22.45
CA PHE A 22 -0.43 18.03 -21.33
C PHE A 22 -1.29 17.09 -20.48
N SER A 23 -1.83 16.05 -21.10
CA SER A 23 -2.25 14.86 -20.37
C SER A 23 -0.98 14.15 -19.93
N THR A 24 -0.40 14.55 -18.80
CA THR A 24 0.58 13.72 -18.09
C THR A 24 -0.14 12.41 -17.81
N THR A 25 0.11 11.40 -18.64
CA THR A 25 -0.41 10.05 -18.40
C THR A 25 0.14 9.62 -17.04
N ALA A 26 -0.75 9.51 -16.05
CA ALA A 26 -0.43 8.94 -14.75
C ALA A 26 -0.04 7.48 -14.98
N ARG A 27 1.25 7.24 -15.22
CA ARG A 27 1.79 5.89 -15.35
C ARG A 27 2.40 5.40 -14.03
N GLY A 28 2.37 6.24 -13.00
CA GLY A 28 2.98 5.97 -11.71
C GLY A 28 1.99 5.56 -10.66
N GLN A 29 2.48 4.78 -9.71
CA GLN A 29 1.68 4.22 -8.65
C GLN A 29 2.55 4.03 -7.42
N ALA A 30 2.03 4.51 -6.31
CA ALA A 30 2.60 4.31 -4.99
C ALA A 30 1.50 3.86 -4.03
N ALA A 31 1.87 3.27 -2.90
CA ALA A 31 0.91 2.92 -1.87
C ALA A 31 1.46 3.18 -0.48
N LEU A 32 0.64 3.80 0.37
CA LEU A 32 0.92 3.88 1.79
C LEU A 32 0.53 2.55 2.45
N LEU A 33 1.51 1.86 3.02
CA LEU A 33 1.32 0.63 3.78
C LEU A 33 1.06 1.00 5.24
N MET A 34 -0.12 0.65 5.76
CA MET A 34 -0.46 0.75 7.17
C MET A 34 -0.39 -0.64 7.79
N GLU A 35 0.65 -0.90 8.57
CA GLU A 35 0.95 -2.22 9.10
C GLU A 35 0.51 -2.35 10.55
N GLU A 36 -0.22 -3.41 10.85
CA GLU A 36 -0.80 -3.60 12.16
C GLU A 36 0.27 -3.84 13.25
N PRO A 37 0.10 -3.30 14.47
CA PRO A 37 0.93 -3.70 15.60
C PRO A 37 0.79 -5.19 15.92
N TYR A 38 1.90 -5.80 16.34
CA TYR A 38 2.00 -7.21 16.70
C TYR A 38 2.93 -7.42 17.91
N GLY A 39 2.82 -8.60 18.53
CA GLY A 39 3.68 -8.98 19.64
C GLY A 39 3.53 -8.09 20.88
N PHE A 40 4.52 -8.17 21.77
CA PHE A 40 4.55 -7.40 23.02
C PHE A 40 4.76 -5.91 22.77
N PHE A 41 5.67 -5.54 21.86
CA PHE A 41 5.90 -4.15 21.49
C PHE A 41 4.61 -3.49 20.97
N GLY A 42 3.84 -4.17 20.11
CA GLY A 42 2.55 -3.68 19.64
C GLY A 42 1.47 -3.59 20.70
N ALA A 43 1.61 -4.30 21.84
CA ALA A 43 0.71 -4.14 22.98
C ALA A 43 1.04 -2.88 23.79
N LEU A 44 2.33 -2.51 23.91
CA LEU A 44 2.78 -1.30 24.58
C LEU A 44 2.61 -0.05 23.70
N ASN A 45 2.90 -0.17 22.41
CA ASN A 45 2.76 0.88 21.41
C ASN A 45 1.89 0.40 20.23
N PRO A 46 0.55 0.52 20.34
CA PRO A 46 -0.38 -0.01 19.35
C PRO A 46 -0.53 0.87 18.10
N THR A 47 0.46 1.71 17.79
CA THR A 47 0.44 2.57 16.61
C THR A 47 0.76 1.81 15.32
N GLY A 48 1.55 0.72 15.42
CA GLY A 48 1.99 -0.11 14.30
C GLY A 48 3.17 0.49 13.54
N HIS A 49 3.28 0.19 12.25
CA HIS A 49 4.32 0.72 11.37
C HIS A 49 3.71 1.26 10.08
N THR A 50 4.44 2.11 9.38
CA THR A 50 4.05 2.54 8.03
C THR A 50 5.25 2.60 7.11
N ALA A 51 5.03 2.19 5.88
CA ALA A 51 6.01 2.18 4.80
C ALA A 51 5.33 2.68 3.52
N ILE A 52 6.11 2.98 2.49
CA ILE A 52 5.56 3.38 1.19
C ILE A 52 6.12 2.45 0.12
N TYR A 53 5.19 1.81 -0.59
CA TYR A 53 5.48 1.03 -1.77
C TYR A 53 5.48 1.92 -3.02
N PHE A 54 6.35 1.62 -3.97
CA PHE A 54 6.43 2.28 -5.26
C PHE A 54 6.54 1.25 -6.37
N ALA A 55 5.64 1.30 -7.35
CA ALA A 55 5.65 0.37 -8.48
C ALA A 55 6.81 0.63 -9.46
N ARG A 56 7.39 1.85 -9.46
CA ARG A 56 8.40 2.27 -10.44
C ARG A 56 9.71 2.74 -9.84
N ILE A 57 9.83 2.67 -8.52
CA ILE A 57 11.07 2.92 -7.79
C ILE A 57 11.53 1.59 -7.21
N CYS A 58 12.69 1.14 -7.64
CA CYS A 58 13.30 -0.13 -7.24
C CYS A 58 14.56 0.13 -6.42
N SER A 59 14.88 -0.82 -5.54
CA SER A 59 16.14 -0.83 -4.79
C SER A 59 17.29 -1.19 -5.75
N ASP A 60 18.27 -0.28 -5.87
CA ASP A 60 19.60 -0.61 -6.43
C ASP A 60 20.43 -1.33 -5.37
N THR A 61 20.36 -0.81 -4.14
CA THR A 61 20.81 -1.47 -2.90
C THR A 61 19.80 -1.13 -1.80
N PRO A 62 19.83 -1.79 -0.63
CA PRO A 62 19.00 -1.42 0.50
C PRO A 62 19.01 0.08 0.87
N VAL A 63 20.01 0.86 0.46
CA VAL A 63 20.17 2.28 0.81
C VAL A 63 20.29 3.20 -0.41
N LYS A 64 19.97 2.70 -1.61
CA LYS A 64 20.01 3.45 -2.86
C LYS A 64 18.90 2.99 -3.78
N VAL A 65 18.18 3.94 -4.37
CA VAL A 65 17.04 3.63 -5.24
C VAL A 65 17.31 4.02 -6.69
N ARG A 66 16.55 3.43 -7.61
CA ARG A 66 16.59 3.74 -9.04
C ARG A 66 15.21 3.53 -9.66
N ARG A 67 15.06 3.92 -10.93
CA ARG A 67 13.94 3.48 -11.74
C ARG A 67 13.91 1.96 -11.84
N CYS A 68 12.71 1.39 -11.78
CA CYS A 68 12.51 -0.01 -12.11
C CYS A 68 12.72 -0.25 -13.61
N GLY A 69 13.34 -1.38 -13.94
CA GLY A 69 13.40 -1.96 -15.26
C GLY A 69 12.16 -2.82 -15.57
N PRO A 70 12.07 -3.34 -16.80
CA PRO A 70 10.95 -4.19 -17.20
C PRO A 70 10.82 -5.43 -16.30
N GLY A 71 9.60 -5.69 -15.82
CA GLY A 71 9.28 -6.88 -15.02
C GLY A 71 9.58 -6.76 -13.52
N GLU A 72 10.24 -5.69 -13.06
CA GLU A 72 10.44 -5.48 -11.63
C GLU A 72 9.15 -5.02 -10.94
N LEU A 73 8.90 -5.55 -9.73
CA LEU A 73 7.67 -5.30 -8.98
C LEU A 73 7.75 -4.10 -8.04
N GLY A 74 8.77 -3.26 -8.17
CA GLY A 74 8.94 -2.10 -7.28
C GLY A 74 9.60 -2.42 -5.94
N SER A 75 9.62 -1.41 -5.07
CA SER A 75 10.20 -1.51 -3.74
C SER A 75 9.35 -0.83 -2.68
N VAL A 76 9.53 -1.29 -1.44
CA VAL A 76 8.97 -0.70 -0.23
C VAL A 76 10.08 0.06 0.47
N ILE A 77 9.85 1.35 0.72
CA ILE A 77 10.78 2.23 1.41
C ILE A 77 10.19 2.62 2.75
N SER A 78 10.97 2.47 3.81
CA SER A 78 10.58 2.90 5.14
C SER A 78 11.77 3.27 6.01
N ARG A 79 11.47 3.99 7.09
CA ARG A 79 12.39 4.34 8.15
C ARG A 79 12.21 3.39 9.33
N TYR A 80 13.31 2.78 9.76
CA TYR A 80 13.35 1.87 10.89
C TYR A 80 14.31 2.33 11.97
N GLN A 81 14.08 1.87 13.19
CA GLN A 81 15.02 2.11 14.28
C GLN A 81 16.21 1.16 14.16
N GLY A 82 17.43 1.72 14.11
CA GLY A 82 18.66 0.96 14.38
C GLY A 82 19.17 0.09 13.23
N ILE A 83 18.90 0.46 11.97
CA ILE A 83 19.42 -0.27 10.80
C ILE A 83 20.74 0.35 10.34
N ALA A 84 21.86 -0.11 10.89
CA ALA A 84 23.21 0.27 10.46
C ALA A 84 23.49 1.80 10.36
N GLY A 85 22.73 2.62 11.10
CA GLY A 85 22.82 4.08 11.02
C GLY A 85 22.11 4.72 9.82
N TYR A 86 21.42 3.94 8.99
CA TYR A 86 20.64 4.45 7.86
C TYR A 86 19.28 4.96 8.25
N ASP A 87 18.88 6.07 7.65
CA ASP A 87 17.60 6.73 7.93
C ASP A 87 16.42 6.02 7.28
N TRP A 88 16.61 5.55 6.05
CA TRP A 88 15.62 4.81 5.32
C TRP A 88 16.27 3.63 4.60
N VAL A 89 15.47 2.60 4.38
CA VAL A 89 15.86 1.38 3.68
C VAL A 89 14.81 1.07 2.63
N ALA A 90 15.26 0.65 1.45
CA ALA A 90 14.44 0.21 0.34
C ALA A 90 14.57 -1.30 0.17
N MET A 91 13.45 -2.01 0.17
CA MET A 91 13.40 -3.47 0.03
C MET A 91 12.54 -3.84 -1.18
N PRO A 92 12.95 -4.81 -2.03
CA PRO A 92 12.06 -5.31 -3.08
C PRO A 92 10.74 -5.83 -2.49
N LEU A 93 9.63 -5.65 -3.21
CA LEU A 93 8.27 -5.91 -2.68
C LEU A 93 8.09 -7.33 -2.12
N VAL A 94 8.50 -8.35 -2.88
CA VAL A 94 8.27 -9.75 -2.50
C VAL A 94 9.07 -10.15 -1.26
N PRO A 95 10.39 -9.89 -1.18
CA PRO A 95 11.16 -10.09 0.05
C PRO A 95 10.65 -9.30 1.25
N TYR A 96 10.22 -8.06 1.04
CA TYR A 96 9.63 -7.26 2.11
C TYR A 96 8.41 -7.96 2.73
N LEU A 97 7.51 -8.47 1.89
CA LEU A 97 6.30 -9.13 2.36
C LEU A 97 6.56 -10.55 2.89
N TYR A 98 7.44 -11.31 2.24
CA TYR A 98 7.51 -12.77 2.41
C TYR A 98 8.93 -13.36 2.55
N SER A 99 9.98 -12.56 2.68
CA SER A 99 11.38 -13.04 2.82
C SER A 99 11.89 -13.97 1.70
N VAL A 100 11.17 -14.07 0.59
CA VAL A 100 11.53 -14.88 -0.59
C VAL A 100 11.58 -13.96 -1.81
N GLU A 101 12.27 -14.39 -2.85
CA GLU A 101 12.39 -13.61 -4.09
C GLU A 101 11.19 -13.83 -5.03
N ASN A 102 10.61 -15.04 -5.02
CA ASN A 102 9.49 -15.41 -5.87
C ASN A 102 8.23 -15.69 -5.03
N THR A 103 7.08 -15.21 -5.51
CA THR A 103 5.79 -15.42 -4.84
C THR A 103 5.37 -16.90 -4.80
N ALA A 104 5.87 -17.73 -5.72
CA ALA A 104 5.63 -19.18 -5.73
C ALA A 104 6.29 -19.90 -4.53
N ASP A 105 7.31 -19.32 -3.93
CA ASP A 105 8.04 -19.90 -2.79
C ASP A 105 7.44 -19.51 -1.44
N VAL A 106 6.34 -18.73 -1.44
CA VAL A 106 5.68 -18.28 -0.23
C VAL A 106 4.93 -19.45 0.41
N PRO A 107 5.26 -19.84 1.67
CA PRO A 107 4.54 -20.92 2.32
C PRO A 107 3.12 -20.47 2.71
N ASP A 108 2.13 -21.35 2.50
CA ASP A 108 0.74 -21.12 2.95
C ASP A 108 0.63 -21.02 4.48
N HIS A 109 1.56 -21.66 5.20
CA HIS A 109 1.65 -21.66 6.64
C HIS A 109 3.10 -21.71 7.07
N VAL A 110 3.46 -20.95 8.11
CA VAL A 110 4.84 -20.89 8.61
C VAL A 110 4.90 -21.16 10.10
N ASN A 111 6.00 -21.73 10.57
CA ASN A 111 6.34 -21.74 11.99
C ASN A 111 7.55 -20.82 12.26
N ARG A 112 7.97 -20.73 13.52
CA ARG A 112 9.11 -19.88 13.91
C ARG A 112 10.40 -20.24 13.18
N GLU A 113 10.69 -21.53 13.05
CA GLU A 113 11.90 -22.03 12.40
C GLU A 113 11.91 -21.68 10.91
N THR A 114 10.77 -21.88 10.22
CA THR A 114 10.60 -21.50 8.82
C THR A 114 10.86 -20.01 8.61
N VAL A 115 10.25 -19.13 9.42
CA VAL A 115 10.43 -17.67 9.29
C VAL A 115 11.87 -17.26 9.53
N LEU A 116 12.53 -17.83 10.55
CA LEU A 116 13.93 -17.53 10.82
C LEU A 116 14.83 -17.97 9.66
N ARG A 117 14.62 -19.18 9.14
CA ARG A 117 15.39 -19.71 8.01
C ARG A 117 15.24 -18.85 6.75
N LEU A 118 14.01 -18.47 6.39
CA LEU A 118 13.76 -17.63 5.20
C LEU A 118 14.40 -16.24 5.33
N ARG A 119 14.25 -15.61 6.51
CA ARG A 119 14.87 -14.30 6.78
C ARG A 119 16.39 -14.36 6.76
N GLU A 120 16.95 -15.41 7.35
CA GLU A 120 18.41 -15.59 7.43
C GLU A 120 19.01 -15.81 6.04
N HIS A 121 18.40 -16.68 5.24
CA HIS A 121 18.81 -16.91 3.86
C HIS A 121 18.83 -15.61 3.05
N TYR A 122 17.74 -14.83 3.09
CA TYR A 122 17.70 -13.55 2.38
C TYR A 122 18.73 -12.54 2.93
N ARG A 123 19.00 -12.56 4.24
CA ARG A 123 20.01 -11.68 4.85
C ARG A 123 21.40 -11.97 4.32
N GLU A 124 21.80 -13.24 4.33
CA GLU A 124 23.12 -13.68 3.89
C GLU A 124 23.38 -13.31 2.43
N GLU A 125 22.36 -13.44 1.58
CA GLU A 125 22.49 -13.18 0.15
C GLU A 125 22.43 -11.69 -0.22
N HIS A 126 21.56 -10.90 0.42
CA HIS A 126 21.24 -9.54 -0.07
C HIS A 126 21.48 -8.41 0.93
N LEU A 127 21.56 -8.69 2.23
CA LEU A 127 21.66 -7.66 3.26
C LEU A 127 23.07 -7.47 3.83
N GLY A 128 24.06 -8.19 3.30
CA GLY A 128 25.47 -8.03 3.69
C GLY A 128 25.99 -6.59 3.60
N VAL A 129 25.43 -5.75 2.70
CA VAL A 129 25.80 -4.33 2.57
C VAL A 129 25.44 -3.49 3.80
N LEU A 130 24.47 -3.94 4.61
CA LEU A 130 24.13 -3.28 5.86
C LEU A 130 25.15 -3.60 6.96
N GLY A 131 25.97 -4.65 6.78
CA GLY A 131 26.98 -5.13 7.72
C GLY A 131 26.58 -6.46 8.38
N ALA A 132 27.60 -7.25 8.77
CA ALA A 132 27.38 -8.54 9.42
C ALA A 132 26.73 -8.42 10.81
N ASP A 133 27.03 -7.34 11.53
CA ASP A 133 26.58 -7.12 12.91
C ASP A 133 25.32 -6.25 13.03
N VAL A 134 24.54 -6.12 11.94
CA VAL A 134 23.29 -5.37 11.99
C VAL A 134 22.36 -5.99 13.00
N PHE A 135 21.87 -5.14 13.90
CA PHE A 135 21.02 -5.56 14.99
C PHE A 135 19.77 -6.26 14.44
N ALA A 136 19.57 -7.52 14.85
CA ALA A 136 18.43 -8.33 14.41
C ALA A 136 17.08 -7.80 14.91
N GLY A 137 17.08 -7.02 15.99
CA GLY A 137 15.86 -6.66 16.70
C GLY A 137 15.67 -7.56 17.93
N ASN A 138 14.83 -7.11 18.84
CA ASN A 138 14.39 -7.87 20.01
C ASN A 138 12.93 -7.55 20.35
N LEU A 139 12.46 -7.96 21.53
CA LEU A 139 11.06 -7.78 21.95
C LEU A 139 10.63 -6.31 22.11
N VAL A 140 11.58 -5.39 22.29
CA VAL A 140 11.32 -3.97 22.60
C VAL A 140 11.85 -3.02 21.54
N ARG A 141 12.74 -3.47 20.67
CA ARG A 141 13.44 -2.64 19.71
C ARG A 141 13.49 -3.35 18.35
N GLY A 142 13.13 -2.62 17.29
CA GLY A 142 13.21 -3.10 15.92
C GLY A 142 14.63 -3.36 15.47
N GLY A 143 14.77 -4.06 14.35
CA GLY A 143 16.05 -4.39 13.71
C GLY A 143 15.80 -4.93 12.30
N TRP A 144 16.83 -5.49 11.65
CA TRP A 144 16.73 -5.89 10.24
C TRP A 144 15.62 -6.91 9.96
N THR A 145 15.22 -7.71 10.96
CA THR A 145 14.11 -8.66 10.83
C THR A 145 12.77 -8.00 10.49
N GLN A 146 12.65 -6.68 10.68
CA GLN A 146 11.47 -5.90 10.29
C GLN A 146 11.47 -5.49 8.80
N LEU A 147 12.59 -5.67 8.09
CA LEU A 147 12.75 -5.34 6.68
C LEU A 147 12.21 -6.42 5.74
N VAL A 148 12.02 -7.65 6.25
CA VAL A 148 11.72 -8.83 5.44
C VAL A 148 10.68 -9.73 6.09
N GLY A 149 9.78 -10.29 5.27
CA GLY A 149 8.76 -11.23 5.74
C GLY A 149 7.73 -10.60 6.66
N VAL A 150 7.36 -9.34 6.39
CA VAL A 150 6.47 -8.57 7.26
C VAL A 150 5.08 -9.21 7.39
N SER A 151 4.61 -9.90 6.35
CA SER A 151 3.33 -10.62 6.35
C SER A 151 3.31 -11.86 7.26
N TYR A 152 4.46 -12.34 7.74
CA TYR A 152 4.49 -13.43 8.73
C TYR A 152 4.11 -12.96 10.15
N GLU A 153 4.19 -11.66 10.40
CA GLU A 153 4.01 -11.10 11.73
C GLU A 153 2.71 -10.31 11.87
N ARG A 154 2.18 -9.79 10.76
CA ARG A 154 1.04 -8.86 10.78
C ARG A 154 0.32 -8.74 9.45
N ARG A 155 -0.92 -8.26 9.52
CA ARG A 155 -1.71 -7.79 8.39
C ARG A 155 -1.25 -6.39 7.98
N ILE A 156 -1.36 -6.10 6.68
CA ILE A 156 -1.03 -4.80 6.10
C ILE A 156 -2.24 -4.29 5.30
N TYR A 157 -2.61 -3.03 5.51
CA TYR A 157 -3.57 -2.33 4.67
C TYR A 157 -2.83 -1.42 3.69
N VAL A 158 -3.21 -1.49 2.42
CA VAL A 158 -2.50 -0.86 1.32
C VAL A 158 -3.39 0.23 0.73
N PHE A 159 -2.94 1.48 0.82
CA PHE A 159 -3.66 2.65 0.30
C PHE A 159 -2.94 3.13 -0.95
N ARG A 160 -3.32 2.57 -2.10
CA ARG A 160 -2.73 2.81 -3.42
C ARG A 160 -3.25 4.12 -4.00
N PHE A 161 -2.37 4.92 -4.57
CA PHE A 161 -2.70 6.17 -5.24
C PHE A 161 -1.80 6.36 -6.46
N ASN A 162 -2.28 7.14 -7.42
CA ASN A 162 -1.60 7.42 -8.67
C ASN A 162 -0.51 8.49 -8.47
N THR A 163 0.62 8.30 -9.16
CA THR A 163 1.76 9.22 -9.22
C THR A 163 2.16 9.48 -10.68
N THR A 164 3.01 10.48 -10.91
CA THR A 164 3.61 10.73 -12.23
C THR A 164 5.07 10.32 -12.28
N GLU A 165 5.61 10.14 -13.50
CA GLU A 165 7.03 9.80 -13.70
C GLU A 165 7.96 10.89 -13.15
N GLU A 166 7.56 12.14 -13.32
CA GLU A 166 8.31 13.30 -12.85
C GLU A 166 8.34 13.39 -11.33
N GLN A 167 7.27 12.95 -10.66
CA GLN A 167 7.25 12.87 -9.20
C GLN A 167 8.15 11.74 -8.69
N ASP A 168 8.15 10.58 -9.36
CA ASP A 168 8.99 9.43 -9.02
C ASP A 168 10.50 9.76 -9.21
N GLU A 169 10.91 10.22 -10.41
CA GLU A 169 11.69 11.46 -10.62
C GLU A 169 12.33 12.15 -9.41
N ALA A 170 11.61 13.18 -9.00
CA ALA A 170 12.03 14.06 -7.94
C ALA A 170 12.30 13.30 -6.65
N LEU A 171 11.55 12.23 -6.38
CA LEU A 171 11.75 11.41 -5.20
C LEU A 171 13.07 10.61 -5.25
N ILE A 172 13.36 9.91 -6.34
CA ILE A 172 14.62 9.17 -6.53
C ILE A 172 15.81 10.12 -6.34
N THR A 173 15.76 11.27 -7.00
CA THR A 173 16.81 12.28 -6.92
C THR A 173 16.99 12.76 -5.47
N ARG A 174 15.89 13.06 -4.78
CA ARG A 174 15.90 13.50 -3.38
C ARG A 174 16.49 12.47 -2.43
N LEU A 175 16.09 11.19 -2.57
CA LEU A 175 16.54 10.13 -1.67
C LEU A 175 18.05 9.86 -1.86
N ASN A 176 18.49 9.73 -3.10
CA ASN A 176 19.88 9.45 -3.44
C ASN A 176 20.83 10.64 -3.21
N ALA A 177 20.32 11.87 -3.18
CA ALA A 177 21.12 13.05 -2.84
C ALA A 177 21.34 13.22 -1.32
N SER A 178 20.60 12.48 -0.48
CA SER A 178 20.78 12.54 0.97
C SER A 178 21.93 11.63 1.43
N ASP A 179 22.58 12.01 2.53
CA ASP A 179 23.58 11.15 3.19
C ASP A 179 22.96 9.89 3.84
N ASN A 180 21.63 9.79 3.83
CA ASN A 180 20.83 8.71 4.43
C ASN A 180 21.27 8.35 5.86
N ARG A 181 21.55 9.35 6.71
CA ARG A 181 21.92 9.14 8.12
C ARG A 181 20.71 9.25 9.03
N SER A 182 20.48 8.21 9.83
CA SER A 182 19.35 8.11 10.74
C SER A 182 19.31 9.25 11.73
N ASP A 183 18.20 9.99 11.72
CA ASP A 183 17.80 10.90 12.79
C ASP A 183 16.64 10.31 13.62
N PHE A 184 16.47 8.98 13.58
CA PHE A 184 15.31 8.29 14.15
C PHE A 184 15.05 8.68 15.61
N ASP A 185 13.83 9.16 15.83
CA ASP A 185 13.25 9.41 17.14
C ASP A 185 11.80 8.94 17.12
N LEU A 186 11.37 8.20 18.14
CA LEU A 186 10.05 7.60 18.17
C LEU A 186 8.92 8.66 18.13
N LEU A 187 9.15 9.83 18.73
CA LEU A 187 8.16 10.89 18.89
C LEU A 187 8.19 11.88 17.72
N TYR A 188 9.39 12.22 17.22
CA TYR A 188 9.56 13.32 16.27
C TYR A 188 10.25 12.94 14.96
N SER A 189 10.75 11.72 14.78
CA SER A 189 11.42 11.33 13.55
C SER A 189 11.25 9.85 13.26
N ASN A 190 10.00 9.40 13.17
CA ASN A 190 9.66 7.98 13.03
C ASN A 190 9.22 7.61 11.59
N CYS A 191 8.81 6.36 11.40
CA CYS A 191 8.30 5.85 10.11
C CYS A 191 7.15 6.68 9.51
N ALA A 192 6.23 7.19 10.33
CA ALA A 192 5.11 7.99 9.87
C ALA A 192 5.52 9.42 9.52
N ASP A 193 6.56 9.97 10.17
CA ASP A 193 7.16 11.24 9.76
C ASP A 193 7.93 11.14 8.45
N PHE A 194 8.63 10.03 8.23
CA PHE A 194 9.23 9.70 6.94
C PHE A 194 8.14 9.62 5.86
N ALA A 195 7.11 8.80 6.08
CA ALA A 195 5.99 8.67 5.15
C ALA A 195 5.28 10.01 4.87
N ARG A 196 5.12 10.85 5.90
CA ARG A 196 4.62 12.23 5.75
C ARG A 196 5.50 13.08 4.84
N GLY A 197 6.83 12.97 4.97
CA GLY A 197 7.79 13.67 4.12
C GLY A 197 7.64 13.28 2.66
N ILE A 198 7.59 11.97 2.39
CA ILE A 198 7.40 11.39 1.06
C ILE A 198 6.05 11.79 0.47
N LEU A 199 4.94 11.65 1.22
CA LEU A 199 3.61 12.03 0.74
C LEU A 199 3.52 13.53 0.41
N ASN A 200 4.31 14.40 1.05
CA ASN A 200 4.37 15.81 0.68
C ASN A 200 5.19 16.08 -0.60
N VAL A 201 5.96 15.13 -1.12
CA VAL A 201 6.54 15.21 -2.47
C VAL A 201 5.43 15.08 -3.51
N TYR A 202 4.52 14.12 -3.31
CA TYR A 202 3.38 13.87 -4.20
C TYR A 202 2.23 14.86 -4.01
N PHE A 203 1.97 15.26 -2.76
CA PHE A 203 0.86 16.12 -2.37
C PHE A 203 1.35 17.29 -1.50
N PRO A 204 1.94 18.33 -2.13
CA PRO A 204 2.64 19.39 -1.43
C PRO A 204 1.77 20.11 -0.38
N ARG A 205 2.33 20.25 0.84
CA ARG A 205 1.77 21.00 1.98
C ARG A 205 0.49 20.42 2.59
N THR A 206 0.09 19.22 2.17
CA THR A 206 -1.12 18.53 2.65
C THR A 206 -0.90 17.87 4.02
N PHE A 207 0.23 17.21 4.22
CA PHE A 207 0.45 16.36 5.38
C PHE A 207 1.32 17.07 6.44
N ARG A 208 0.66 17.77 7.36
CA ARG A 208 1.29 18.48 8.49
C ARG A 208 1.23 17.68 9.79
N ARG A 209 2.17 17.90 10.71
CA ARG A 209 2.05 17.38 12.08
C ARG A 209 0.86 17.98 12.80
N THR A 210 0.28 17.23 13.73
CA THR A 210 -0.78 17.72 14.61
C THR A 210 -0.26 17.70 16.04
N ILE A 211 -0.15 18.87 16.68
CA ILE A 211 0.38 18.99 18.05
C ILE A 211 -0.62 18.40 19.06
N PHE A 212 -1.89 18.76 18.92
CA PHE A 212 -2.97 18.20 19.73
C PHE A 212 -3.89 17.34 18.87
N PRO A 213 -4.28 16.13 19.30
CA PRO A 213 -4.02 15.44 20.58
C PRO A 213 -2.94 14.36 20.49
N ASP A 214 -2.24 14.24 19.38
CA ASP A 214 -1.20 13.21 19.19
C ASP A 214 0.15 13.61 19.82
N ALA A 215 0.19 14.60 20.71
CA ALA A 215 1.39 15.12 21.37
C ALA A 215 2.52 15.51 20.39
N GLY A 216 2.16 15.95 19.18
CA GLY A 216 3.11 16.24 18.10
C GLY A 216 3.61 15.02 17.33
N MET A 217 3.26 13.81 17.76
CA MET A 217 3.67 12.56 17.12
C MET A 217 2.83 12.27 15.88
N THR A 218 3.50 11.99 14.76
CA THR A 218 2.84 11.45 13.58
C THR A 218 2.66 9.94 13.78
N THR A 219 1.45 9.41 13.55
CA THR A 219 1.18 7.96 13.64
C THR A 219 0.74 7.37 12.30
N PRO A 220 0.96 6.07 12.06
CA PRO A 220 0.44 5.37 10.87
C PRO A 220 -1.05 5.60 10.65
N ARG A 221 -1.88 5.45 11.70
CA ARG A 221 -3.33 5.68 11.59
C ARG A 221 -3.66 7.12 11.19
N GLN A 222 -2.94 8.10 11.74
CA GLN A 222 -3.18 9.52 11.47
C GLN A 222 -2.79 9.90 10.03
N ILE A 223 -1.66 9.41 9.52
CA ILE A 223 -1.22 9.72 8.16
C ILE A 223 -2.16 9.08 7.13
N THR A 224 -2.58 7.83 7.37
CA THR A 224 -3.59 7.14 6.57
C THR A 224 -4.94 7.87 6.59
N PHE A 225 -5.41 8.33 7.75
CA PHE A 225 -6.64 9.13 7.85
C PHE A 225 -6.57 10.41 7.02
N LYS A 226 -5.42 11.09 7.02
CA LYS A 226 -5.24 12.30 6.21
C LYS A 226 -5.23 11.98 4.71
N LEU A 227 -4.63 10.86 4.31
CA LEU A 227 -4.62 10.43 2.92
C LEU A 227 -6.03 10.08 2.43
N ASP A 228 -6.77 9.27 3.18
CA ASP A 228 -8.17 8.92 2.86
C ASP A 228 -9.07 10.17 2.79
N ARG A 229 -8.92 11.10 3.74
CA ARG A 229 -9.67 12.37 3.71
C ARG A 229 -9.28 13.26 2.54
N TYR A 230 -8.00 13.27 2.16
CA TYR A 230 -7.52 14.03 1.01
C TYR A 230 -8.08 13.44 -0.29
N ALA A 231 -8.00 12.12 -0.47
CA ALA A 231 -8.56 11.42 -1.63
C ALA A 231 -10.05 11.67 -1.82
N LYS A 232 -10.83 11.70 -0.73
CA LYS A 232 -12.27 12.05 -0.79
C LYS A 232 -12.56 13.44 -1.34
N LYS A 233 -11.59 14.35 -1.27
CA LYS A 233 -11.68 15.70 -1.86
C LYS A 233 -10.98 15.80 -3.21
N HIS A 234 -10.14 14.84 -3.53
CA HIS A 234 -9.24 14.80 -4.68
C HIS A 234 -9.37 13.43 -5.36
N PRO A 235 -10.52 13.12 -5.99
CA PRO A 235 -10.76 11.82 -6.61
C PRO A 235 -9.76 11.53 -7.75
N GLU A 236 -9.13 12.55 -8.32
CA GLU A 236 -8.10 12.44 -9.36
C GLU A 236 -6.88 11.61 -8.94
N ILE A 237 -6.63 11.41 -7.65
CA ILE A 237 -5.49 10.62 -7.18
C ILE A 237 -5.72 9.12 -7.23
N GLY A 238 -6.94 8.66 -7.54
CA GLY A 238 -7.27 7.23 -7.67
C GLY A 238 -6.93 6.40 -6.43
N LEU A 239 -7.55 6.73 -5.28
CA LEU A 239 -7.27 6.01 -4.04
C LEU A 239 -8.01 4.66 -4.00
N ASP A 240 -7.24 3.57 -3.99
CA ASP A 240 -7.74 2.22 -3.76
C ASP A 240 -7.20 1.63 -2.47
N VAL A 241 -8.02 0.78 -1.85
CA VAL A 241 -7.67 0.12 -0.58
C VAL A 241 -7.65 -1.39 -0.75
N PHE A 242 -6.52 -1.99 -0.38
CA PHE A 242 -6.31 -3.43 -0.38
C PHE A 242 -5.82 -3.94 0.97
N MET A 243 -5.77 -5.26 1.13
CA MET A 243 -5.29 -5.91 2.34
C MET A 243 -4.37 -7.08 1.99
N VAL A 244 -3.14 -7.05 2.52
CA VAL A 244 -2.23 -8.20 2.49
C VAL A 244 -2.45 -9.00 3.78
N PRO A 245 -2.83 -10.29 3.69
CA PRO A 245 -3.13 -11.10 4.85
C PRO A 245 -1.86 -11.45 5.62
N GLN A 246 -2.02 -11.66 6.93
CA GLN A 246 -0.98 -12.28 7.73
C GLN A 246 -0.96 -13.79 7.41
N ILE A 247 0.21 -14.32 7.03
CA ILE A 247 0.38 -15.75 6.81
C ILE A 247 0.26 -16.48 8.17
N PRO A 248 -0.57 -17.53 8.27
CA PRO A 248 -0.84 -18.20 9.53
C PRO A 248 0.36 -19.00 10.05
N GLY A 249 0.36 -19.24 11.37
CA GLY A 249 1.19 -20.25 12.04
C GLY A 249 2.32 -19.73 12.94
N TYR A 250 2.98 -18.64 12.57
CA TYR A 250 4.13 -18.14 13.34
C TYR A 250 3.70 -17.24 14.51
N ARG A 251 2.82 -16.28 14.25
CA ARG A 251 2.34 -15.31 15.26
C ARG A 251 0.82 -15.39 15.39
N ARG A 252 0.34 -14.96 16.56
CA ARG A 252 -1.09 -14.66 16.73
C ARG A 252 -1.50 -13.57 15.74
N PRO A 253 -2.78 -13.53 15.33
CA PRO A 253 -3.29 -12.45 14.49
C PRO A 253 -2.96 -11.07 15.07
N SER A 254 -2.49 -10.17 14.21
CA SER A 254 -2.21 -8.77 14.56
C SER A 254 -3.46 -8.01 14.99
N ARG A 255 -3.25 -6.82 15.58
CA ARG A 255 -4.33 -5.98 16.13
C ARG A 255 -4.42 -4.68 15.35
N ARG A 256 -5.62 -4.10 15.28
CA ARG A 256 -5.85 -2.82 14.57
C ARG A 256 -4.95 -1.69 15.10
N ASN A 257 -4.38 -0.90 14.19
CA ASN A 257 -3.64 0.33 14.52
C ASN A 257 -4.50 1.32 15.30
N LYS A 258 -3.91 1.98 16.30
CA LYS A 258 -4.52 3.06 17.08
C LYS A 258 -3.73 4.36 16.90
N SER A 259 -4.41 5.51 16.95
CA SER A 259 -3.73 6.81 17.16
C SER A 259 -3.27 6.91 18.62
N VAL A 260 -2.50 7.96 18.98
CA VAL A 260 -2.13 8.20 20.38
C VAL A 260 -3.39 8.41 21.22
N ALA A 261 -4.29 9.27 20.75
CA ALA A 261 -5.56 9.53 21.43
C ALA A 261 -6.40 8.25 21.60
N ALA A 262 -6.50 7.41 20.56
CA ALA A 262 -7.21 6.14 20.68
C ALA A 262 -6.54 5.17 21.65
N SER A 263 -5.21 5.17 21.73
CA SER A 263 -4.46 4.33 22.66
C SER A 263 -4.73 4.75 24.10
N LEU A 264 -4.63 6.04 24.41
CA LEU A 264 -4.90 6.60 25.73
C LEU A 264 -6.37 6.47 26.15
N ALA A 265 -7.31 6.69 25.23
CA ALA A 265 -8.74 6.60 25.52
C ALA A 265 -9.26 5.17 25.74
N THR A 266 -8.51 4.15 25.30
CA THR A 266 -8.94 2.73 25.38
C THR A 266 -8.06 1.86 26.27
N THR A 267 -7.15 2.47 27.03
CA THR A 267 -6.28 1.77 27.99
C THR A 267 -6.59 2.19 29.43
N ALA A 268 -6.06 1.44 30.39
CA ALA A 268 -6.21 1.73 31.82
C ALA A 268 -5.70 3.13 32.22
N TYR A 269 -4.87 3.76 31.38
CA TYR A 269 -4.39 5.13 31.57
C TYR A 269 -5.47 6.21 31.46
N ALA A 270 -6.63 5.90 30.88
CA ALA A 270 -7.72 6.87 30.74
C ALA A 270 -8.24 7.39 32.10
N VAL A 271 -8.35 6.51 33.10
CA VAL A 271 -8.91 6.85 34.42
C VAL A 271 -7.96 7.77 35.21
N PRO A 272 -6.67 7.42 35.40
CA PRO A 272 -5.72 8.34 36.03
C PRO A 272 -5.62 9.68 35.30
N LEU A 273 -5.62 9.68 33.96
CA LEU A 273 -5.55 10.91 33.16
C LEU A 273 -6.78 11.80 33.36
N ALA A 274 -7.98 11.23 33.45
CA ALA A 274 -9.21 11.98 33.70
C ALA A 274 -9.25 12.59 35.11
N ILE A 275 -8.65 11.92 36.10
CA ILE A 275 -8.51 12.44 37.47
C ILE A 275 -7.51 13.61 37.49
N VAL A 276 -6.34 13.45 36.85
CA VAL A 276 -5.27 14.46 36.87
C VAL A 276 -5.61 15.67 36.00
N ASN A 277 -6.20 15.46 34.83
CA ASN A 277 -6.58 16.53 33.90
C ASN A 277 -7.84 16.17 33.08
N PRO A 278 -9.04 16.50 33.58
CA PRO A 278 -10.29 16.13 32.92
C PRO A 278 -10.50 16.82 31.58
N TYR A 279 -9.95 18.03 31.37
CA TYR A 279 -10.04 18.74 30.09
C TYR A 279 -9.19 18.06 29.01
N LEU A 280 -7.97 17.65 29.36
CA LEU A 280 -7.09 16.89 28.47
C LEU A 280 -7.72 15.53 28.11
N ALA A 281 -8.26 14.82 29.10
CA ALA A 281 -8.97 13.57 28.89
C ALA A 281 -10.20 13.76 27.99
N GLY A 282 -11.00 14.81 28.21
CA GLY A 282 -12.14 15.17 27.37
C GLY A 282 -11.75 15.45 25.92
N GLY A 283 -10.68 16.22 25.70
CA GLY A 283 -10.18 16.50 24.35
C GLY A 283 -9.65 15.25 23.63
N ILE A 284 -8.92 14.37 24.33
CA ILE A 284 -8.49 13.06 23.80
C ILE A 284 -9.69 12.17 23.47
N PHE A 285 -10.73 12.20 24.31
CA PHE A 285 -11.95 11.41 24.09
C PHE A 285 -12.73 11.89 22.86
N VAL A 286 -12.95 13.20 22.73
CA VAL A 286 -13.59 13.79 21.54
C VAL A 286 -12.78 13.44 20.29
N ASP A 287 -11.46 13.51 20.36
CA ASP A 287 -10.62 13.13 19.25
C ASP A 287 -10.74 11.66 18.86
N TYR A 288 -10.78 10.78 19.86
CA TYR A 288 -11.02 9.37 19.63
C TYR A 288 -12.36 9.15 18.93
N LEU A 289 -13.42 9.89 19.28
CA LEU A 289 -14.71 9.78 18.59
C LEU A 289 -14.66 10.26 17.14
N VAL A 290 -13.94 11.36 16.86
CA VAL A 290 -13.91 11.98 15.51
C VAL A 290 -12.91 11.29 14.58
N ARG A 291 -11.68 11.05 15.04
CA ARG A 291 -10.56 10.51 14.26
C ARG A 291 -10.22 9.06 14.64
N GLY A 292 -10.17 8.75 15.93
CA GLY A 292 -9.76 7.43 16.41
C GLY A 292 -10.70 6.30 15.98
N ARG A 293 -12.00 6.53 15.97
CA ARG A 293 -13.05 5.59 15.56
C ARG A 293 -13.35 5.59 14.07
N TYR A 294 -12.76 6.51 13.31
CA TYR A 294 -13.02 6.63 11.89
C TYR A 294 -12.66 5.31 11.17
N PRO A 295 -13.59 4.70 10.40
CA PRO A 295 -13.28 3.49 9.66
C PRO A 295 -12.41 3.84 8.45
N LEU A 296 -11.11 3.54 8.55
CA LEU A 296 -10.15 3.76 7.45
C LEU A 296 -10.18 2.65 6.41
N VAL A 297 -10.66 1.47 6.80
CA VAL A 297 -10.65 0.27 5.97
C VAL A 297 -12.09 -0.05 5.61
N PRO A 298 -12.44 -0.16 4.32
CA PRO A 298 -13.75 -0.61 3.87
C PRO A 298 -14.09 -2.00 4.44
N LYS A 299 -15.37 -2.27 4.69
CA LYS A 299 -15.83 -3.57 5.22
C LYS A 299 -15.43 -4.74 4.32
N HIS A 300 -15.43 -4.51 3.01
CA HIS A 300 -14.99 -5.46 2.00
C HIS A 300 -13.78 -4.86 1.31
N THR A 301 -12.60 -5.40 1.65
CA THR A 301 -11.32 -4.98 1.07
C THR A 301 -10.78 -6.14 0.25
N THR A 302 -10.32 -5.86 -0.97
CA THR A 302 -9.71 -6.87 -1.84
C THR A 302 -8.45 -7.42 -1.18
N ILE A 303 -8.35 -8.75 -1.11
CA ILE A 303 -7.22 -9.46 -0.50
C ILE A 303 -6.13 -9.64 -1.55
N LEU A 304 -4.91 -9.21 -1.23
CA LEU A 304 -3.70 -9.42 -2.03
C LEU A 304 -2.92 -10.60 -1.44
N GLY A 305 -3.20 -11.78 -1.96
CA GLY A 305 -2.38 -12.97 -1.69
C GLY A 305 -1.05 -12.94 -2.45
N PRO A 306 -0.11 -13.85 -2.16
CA PRO A 306 1.15 -13.97 -2.88
C PRO A 306 0.95 -14.11 -4.41
N ASP A 307 -0.08 -14.84 -4.83
CA ASP A 307 -0.47 -15.08 -6.22
C ASP A 307 -1.17 -13.87 -6.90
N ARG A 308 -1.55 -12.84 -6.12
CA ARG A 308 -2.41 -11.74 -6.58
C ARG A 308 -1.87 -10.37 -6.19
N LEU A 309 -0.59 -10.13 -6.43
CA LEU A 309 0.01 -8.80 -6.27
C LEU A 309 -0.26 -7.86 -7.45
N PHE A 310 -0.77 -8.36 -8.58
CA PHE A 310 -1.03 -7.58 -9.80
C PHE A 310 -1.86 -6.29 -9.57
N PRO A 311 -2.94 -6.28 -8.75
CA PRO A 311 -3.67 -5.04 -8.49
C PRO A 311 -2.85 -3.96 -7.77
N LEU A 312 -1.75 -4.33 -7.12
CA LEU A 312 -0.82 -3.39 -6.47
C LEU A 312 0.32 -2.97 -7.40
N THR A 313 0.70 -3.80 -8.38
CA THR A 313 1.91 -3.57 -9.19
C THR A 313 1.60 -3.00 -10.57
N SER A 314 0.35 -3.05 -11.01
CA SER A 314 -0.03 -2.70 -12.37
C SER A 314 -0.41 -1.23 -12.49
N PRO A 315 0.09 -0.52 -13.53
CA PRO A 315 -0.44 0.77 -13.89
C PRO A 315 -1.95 0.63 -14.10
N GLU A 316 -2.72 1.52 -13.50
CA GLU A 316 -4.16 1.57 -13.75
C GLU A 316 -4.35 1.94 -15.23
N GLU A 317 -4.94 1.04 -16.03
CA GLU A 317 -5.34 1.39 -17.38
C GLU A 317 -6.44 2.46 -17.28
N VAL A 318 -6.08 3.72 -17.50
CA VAL A 318 -7.05 4.78 -17.74
C VAL A 318 -7.68 4.50 -19.11
N GLY A 319 -8.75 3.70 -19.12
CA GLY A 319 -9.38 3.22 -20.34
C GLY A 319 -10.80 2.70 -20.14
N GLN A 320 -11.76 3.62 -20.30
CA GLN A 320 -13.19 3.42 -20.61
C GLN A 320 -14.12 3.02 -19.46
N ASN A 321 -14.98 3.99 -19.11
CA ASN A 321 -16.19 3.84 -18.32
C ASN A 321 -16.82 2.45 -18.48
N ALA A 322 -16.91 1.71 -17.38
CA ALA A 322 -17.87 0.63 -17.21
C ALA A 322 -19.27 1.22 -17.05
N ASP A 323 -19.76 1.86 -18.11
CA ASP A 323 -21.16 2.28 -18.32
C ASP A 323 -21.38 2.29 -19.84
N ASN A 324 -21.40 1.09 -20.42
CA ASN A 324 -22.02 0.76 -21.70
C ASN A 324 -22.02 -0.78 -21.85
N ALA A 325 -22.59 -1.46 -20.87
CA ALA A 325 -23.10 -2.81 -21.05
C ALA A 325 -24.63 -2.73 -21.13
N GLU A 326 -25.15 -2.11 -22.20
CA GLU A 326 -26.53 -2.33 -22.59
C GLU A 326 -26.67 -2.43 -24.13
N ILE A 327 -27.24 -3.57 -24.51
CA ILE A 327 -27.98 -3.84 -25.76
C ILE A 327 -27.14 -4.05 -27.03
N GLN A 328 -26.63 -5.27 -27.20
CA GLN A 328 -26.58 -5.85 -28.55
C GLN A 328 -28.00 -6.32 -28.94
N PRO A 329 -28.58 -5.86 -30.07
CA PRO A 329 -29.81 -6.44 -30.59
C PRO A 329 -29.52 -7.82 -31.19
N ARG A 330 -30.21 -8.83 -30.66
CA ARG A 330 -30.32 -10.18 -31.20
C ARG A 330 -30.82 -10.11 -32.66
N PRO A 331 -30.17 -10.78 -33.63
CA PRO A 331 -30.70 -10.86 -34.99
C PRO A 331 -31.97 -11.73 -35.02
N PRO A 332 -32.95 -11.40 -35.88
CA PRO A 332 -34.23 -12.10 -35.92
C PRO A 332 -34.08 -13.52 -36.46
N ALA A 333 -34.85 -14.43 -35.87
CA ALA A 333 -35.02 -15.79 -36.34
C ALA A 333 -35.63 -15.81 -37.74
N SER A 334 -34.93 -16.42 -38.70
CA SER A 334 -35.51 -16.82 -39.98
C SER A 334 -36.04 -18.25 -39.85
N THR A 335 -37.36 -18.36 -39.76
CA THR A 335 -38.13 -19.55 -40.15
C THR A 335 -38.06 -19.71 -41.66
N ASP A 336 -37.60 -20.87 -42.14
CA ASP A 336 -38.07 -21.46 -43.40
C ASP A 336 -38.03 -22.99 -43.31
N LEU A 337 -39.11 -23.59 -43.82
CA LEU A 337 -39.53 -25.00 -43.71
C LEU A 337 -38.82 -25.93 -44.73
N PRO A 338 -39.04 -27.26 -44.64
CA PRO A 338 -38.10 -28.30 -45.08
C PRO A 338 -38.36 -28.82 -46.49
N SER A 339 -37.33 -29.43 -47.10
CA SER A 339 -37.50 -30.34 -48.23
C SER A 339 -37.03 -31.75 -47.83
N ALA A 340 -37.88 -32.71 -48.12
CA ALA A 340 -37.78 -34.11 -47.76
C ALA A 340 -37.03 -34.92 -48.83
N SER A 341 -36.19 -35.88 -48.41
CA SER A 341 -36.16 -37.24 -48.97
C SER A 341 -35.36 -38.18 -48.05
N ALA A 342 -35.89 -39.39 -47.90
CA ALA A 342 -35.60 -40.42 -46.90
C ALA A 342 -34.60 -41.47 -47.45
N PRO A 343 -34.54 -42.72 -46.93
CA PRO A 343 -34.17 -43.19 -45.58
C PRO A 343 -33.07 -44.28 -45.64
N GLU A 344 -32.42 -44.58 -44.51
CA GLU A 344 -31.93 -45.94 -44.24
C GLU A 344 -31.93 -46.22 -42.72
N ILE A 345 -32.43 -47.40 -42.37
CA ILE A 345 -32.72 -47.93 -41.02
C ILE A 345 -31.74 -49.11 -40.75
N PRO A 346 -31.73 -49.78 -39.58
CA PRO A 346 -30.97 -49.50 -38.36
C PRO A 346 -30.02 -50.67 -37.93
N GLU A 347 -29.09 -50.40 -37.02
CA GLU A 347 -28.54 -51.39 -36.08
C GLU A 347 -27.84 -50.60 -34.95
N SER A 348 -27.86 -50.90 -33.66
CA SER A 348 -28.55 -51.91 -32.85
C SER A 348 -28.47 -51.42 -31.39
N LYS A 349 -29.37 -51.92 -30.54
CA LYS A 349 -29.44 -51.62 -29.10
C LYS A 349 -28.21 -52.14 -28.35
N GLN A 350 -27.70 -51.37 -27.38
CA GLN A 350 -27.47 -51.93 -26.04
C GLN A 350 -27.54 -50.86 -24.94
N ILE A 351 -28.47 -51.11 -24.03
CA ILE A 351 -28.61 -50.52 -22.70
C ILE A 351 -27.86 -51.47 -21.76
N VAL A 352 -26.89 -50.98 -20.97
CA VAL A 352 -26.68 -51.43 -19.59
C VAL A 352 -26.19 -50.25 -18.74
N SER A 353 -26.79 -50.17 -17.56
CA SER A 353 -26.77 -49.17 -16.50
C SER A 353 -25.47 -49.18 -15.64
N PRO A 354 -25.36 -48.28 -14.65
CA PRO A 354 -24.13 -47.92 -13.95
C PRO A 354 -23.85 -48.80 -12.72
N ASN A 355 -22.57 -48.89 -12.33
CA ASN A 355 -22.09 -48.98 -10.94
C ASN A 355 -20.56 -49.03 -10.96
N GLU A 356 -19.90 -47.96 -10.50
CA GLU A 356 -19.01 -47.94 -9.31
C GLU A 356 -18.59 -46.49 -8.98
#